data_AF-A0A5B7GQS0-F1
#
_entry.id   AF-A0A5B7GQS0-F1
#
_cell.length_a   1.000
_cell.length_b   1.000
_cell.length_c   1.000
_cell.angle_alpha   90.00
_cell.angle_beta   90.00
_cell.angle_gamma   90.00
#
_symmetry.space_group_name_H-M   'P 1'
#
loop_
_entity.id
_entity.type
_entity.pdbx_description
1 polymer ?
#
loop_
_entity_poly.entity_id
_entity_poly.type
_entity_poly.pdbx_seq_one_letter_code
_entity_poly.pdbx_strand_id
1 'polypeptide(L)'
;MSLMTTVHNPQVHLASLAEVPKCLSGRVTSYLRRRTLLVLHHVVVATVLVPVLIYRDGTGDFFVGCFYCVELSGPFTNMRVVLSRLGLKTTRWYAINGILMIITFALCRVVIFPYMYFAYGTQFDMDIFQVMKKIPLHCNLGSLMVLLPQIHWLRLMVLGALKISRGASLTDADEKID
;
A
#
# COMPACT_ATOMS: atom_id res chain seq x y z
N MET A 1 25.95 18.90 27.14
CA MET A 1 25.11 17.75 26.74
C MET A 1 25.51 17.37 25.33
N SER A 2 26.35 16.35 25.22
CA SER A 2 27.08 16.00 24.00
C SER A 2 26.15 15.35 22.97
N LEU A 3 26.23 15.81 21.72
CA LEU A 3 25.61 15.17 20.56
C LEU A 3 26.19 13.76 20.39
N MET A 4 25.36 12.74 20.59
CA MET A 4 25.58 11.42 20.00
C MET A 4 24.77 11.34 18.71
N THR A 5 25.33 11.92 17.65
CA THR A 5 25.04 11.51 16.28
C THR A 5 25.46 10.05 16.14
N THR A 6 24.48 9.13 16.16
CA THR A 6 24.68 7.72 15.82
C THR A 6 25.27 7.64 14.42
N VAL A 7 26.58 7.36 14.38
CA VAL A 7 27.37 7.11 13.18
C VAL A 7 26.76 5.91 12.45
N HIS A 8 26.32 6.18 11.22
CA HIS A 8 26.00 5.26 10.15
C HIS A 8 26.98 4.08 10.15
N ASN A 9 26.50 2.83 10.27
CA ASN A 9 27.35 1.64 10.18
C ASN A 9 27.59 1.29 8.70
N PRO A 10 28.77 1.57 8.11
CA PRO A 10 29.05 1.33 6.69
C PRO A 10 29.10 -0.17 6.33
N GLN A 11 29.31 -1.05 7.32
CA GLN A 11 29.42 -2.50 7.10
C GLN A 11 28.11 -3.14 6.60
N VAL A 12 26.96 -2.66 7.08
CA VAL A 12 25.65 -3.19 6.66
C VAL A 12 25.34 -2.78 5.21
N HIS A 13 25.76 -1.58 4.81
CA HIS A 13 25.59 -1.11 3.42
C HIS A 13 26.49 -1.90 2.47
N LEU A 14 27.74 -2.17 2.86
CA LEU A 14 28.70 -2.94 2.07
C LEU A 14 28.30 -4.42 1.94
N ALA A 15 27.79 -5.05 3.00
CA ALA A 15 27.25 -6.41 2.94
C ALA A 15 25.99 -6.49 2.05
N SER A 16 25.11 -5.49 2.11
CA SER A 16 23.96 -5.37 1.19
C SER A 16 24.37 -5.17 -0.27
N LEU A 17 25.54 -4.58 -0.54
CA LEU A 17 26.07 -4.40 -1.90
C LEU A 17 26.74 -5.68 -2.44
N ALA A 18 27.25 -6.55 -1.56
CA ALA A 18 27.88 -7.82 -1.92
C ALA A 18 26.87 -8.90 -2.37
N GLU A 19 25.63 -8.84 -1.87
CA GLU A 19 24.52 -9.75 -2.20
C GLU A 19 23.83 -9.42 -3.55
N VAL A 20 24.27 -8.37 -4.24
CA VAL A 20 23.55 -7.88 -5.42
C VAL A 20 23.93 -8.69 -6.67
N PRO A 21 22.96 -9.31 -7.38
CA PRO A 21 23.27 -10.09 -8.58
C PRO A 21 24.08 -9.26 -9.59
N LYS A 22 25.22 -9.80 -10.03
CA LYS A 22 26.16 -9.12 -10.95
C LYS A 22 25.54 -8.78 -12.31
N CYS A 23 24.48 -9.49 -12.72
CA CYS A 23 23.78 -9.29 -13.98
C CYS A 23 22.42 -8.58 -13.78
N LEU A 24 22.10 -7.62 -14.66
CA LEU A 24 20.83 -6.90 -14.67
C LEU A 24 19.62 -7.85 -14.67
N SER A 25 19.66 -8.92 -15.47
CA SER A 25 18.61 -9.94 -15.52
C SER A 25 18.40 -10.60 -14.15
N GLY A 26 19.48 -10.94 -13.44
CA GLY A 26 19.40 -11.50 -12.08
C GLY A 26 18.79 -10.54 -11.06
N ARG A 27 19.07 -9.23 -11.18
CA ARG A 27 18.48 -8.18 -10.31
C ARG A 27 16.98 -8.03 -10.58
N VAL A 28 16.58 -7.99 -11.84
CA VAL A 28 15.16 -7.87 -12.24
C VAL A 28 14.38 -9.09 -11.78
N THR A 29 14.84 -10.31 -12.07
CA THR A 29 14.14 -11.54 -11.66
C THR A 29 14.03 -11.65 -10.14
N SER A 30 15.08 -11.28 -9.41
CA SER A 30 15.06 -11.29 -7.94
C SER A 30 14.08 -10.26 -7.36
N TYR A 31 13.99 -9.08 -7.97
CA TYR A 31 13.02 -8.05 -7.60
C TYR A 31 11.58 -8.50 -7.87
N LEU A 32 11.32 -9.01 -9.09
CA LEU A 32 10.02 -9.53 -9.48
C LEU A 32 9.56 -10.64 -8.53
N ARG A 33 10.42 -11.61 -8.22
CA ARG A 33 10.06 -12.71 -7.30
C ARG A 33 9.67 -12.21 -5.91
N ARG A 34 10.45 -11.28 -5.34
CA ARG A 34 10.20 -10.74 -3.99
C ARG A 34 8.97 -9.85 -3.93
N ARG A 35 8.72 -9.04 -4.96
CA ARG A 35 7.64 -8.05 -4.99
C ARG A 35 6.51 -8.42 -5.96
N THR A 36 6.32 -9.71 -6.22
CA THR A 36 5.36 -10.21 -7.23
C THR A 36 3.97 -9.62 -7.03
N LEU A 37 3.43 -9.65 -5.80
CA LEU A 37 2.07 -9.21 -5.52
C LEU A 37 1.89 -7.70 -5.79
N LEU A 38 2.88 -6.88 -5.41
CA LEU A 38 2.86 -5.44 -5.65
C LEU A 38 2.98 -5.13 -7.14
N VAL A 39 3.94 -5.77 -7.83
CA VAL A 39 4.15 -5.57 -9.27
C VAL A 39 2.92 -6.00 -10.06
N LEU A 40 2.38 -7.18 -9.77
CA LEU A 40 1.17 -7.68 -10.42
C LEU A 40 -0.01 -6.73 -10.21
N HIS A 41 -0.24 -6.29 -8.97
CA HIS A 41 -1.31 -5.33 -8.66
C HIS A 41 -1.16 -4.04 -9.48
N HIS A 42 0.02 -3.44 -9.53
CA HIS A 42 0.23 -2.20 -10.28
C HIS A 42 0.16 -2.39 -11.79
N VAL A 43 0.67 -3.50 -12.33
CA VAL A 43 0.55 -3.81 -13.75
C VAL A 43 -0.92 -3.96 -14.12
N VAL A 44 -1.68 -4.77 -13.37
CA VAL A 44 -3.11 -4.99 -13.66
C VAL A 44 -3.90 -3.69 -13.52
N VAL A 45 -3.68 -2.91 -12.46
CA VAL A 45 -4.34 -1.61 -12.30
C VAL A 45 -3.96 -0.68 -13.47
N ALA A 46 -2.69 -0.58 -13.84
CA ALA A 46 -2.27 0.27 -14.95
C ALA A 46 -2.85 -0.18 -16.30
N THR A 47 -2.86 -1.48 -16.59
CA THR A 47 -3.33 -2.01 -17.89
C THR A 47 -4.84 -2.15 -17.99
N VAL A 48 -5.57 -2.17 -16.87
CA VAL A 48 -7.04 -2.30 -16.86
C VAL A 48 -7.72 -0.98 -16.52
N LEU A 49 -7.31 -0.33 -15.43
CA LEU A 49 -7.95 0.91 -14.98
C LEU A 49 -7.70 2.04 -15.96
N VAL A 50 -6.48 2.20 -16.51
CA VAL A 50 -6.17 3.31 -17.42
C VAL A 50 -6.99 3.24 -18.71
N PRO A 51 -7.10 2.10 -19.42
CA PRO A 51 -8.01 2.01 -20.57
C PRO A 51 -9.47 2.24 -20.19
N VAL A 52 -9.94 1.70 -19.06
CA VAL A 52 -11.30 1.98 -18.58
C VAL A 52 -11.53 3.48 -18.38
N LEU A 53 -10.56 4.22 -17.84
CA LEU A 53 -10.67 5.67 -17.67
C LEU A 53 -10.82 6.41 -19.00
N ILE A 54 -10.15 5.94 -20.05
CA ILE A 54 -10.15 6.56 -21.39
C ILE A 54 -11.42 6.21 -22.18
N TYR A 55 -11.92 4.97 -22.06
CA TYR A 55 -13.00 4.43 -22.90
C TYR A 55 -14.37 4.31 -22.20
N ARG A 56 -14.57 4.91 -21.01
CA ARG A 56 -15.82 4.73 -20.21
C ARG A 56 -17.05 5.52 -20.67
N ASP A 57 -17.00 6.22 -21.80
CA ASP A 57 -18.13 7.01 -22.35
C ASP A 57 -18.86 7.89 -21.29
N GLY A 58 -18.12 8.47 -20.33
CA GLY A 58 -18.67 9.32 -19.27
C GLY A 58 -19.42 8.60 -18.14
N THR A 59 -19.40 7.26 -18.09
CA THR A 59 -20.05 6.49 -17.03
C THR A 59 -19.12 6.24 -15.84
N GLY A 60 -19.69 6.17 -14.63
CA GLY A 60 -18.95 5.75 -13.42
C GLY A 60 -18.05 6.82 -12.78
N ASP A 61 -18.30 8.11 -13.01
CA ASP A 61 -17.50 9.24 -12.46
C ASP A 61 -17.27 9.14 -10.95
N PHE A 62 -18.32 8.79 -10.21
CA PHE A 62 -18.25 8.60 -8.77
C PHE A 62 -17.23 7.52 -8.37
N PHE A 63 -17.29 6.35 -9.02
CA PHE A 63 -16.38 5.23 -8.75
C PHE A 63 -14.94 5.62 -9.06
N VAL A 64 -14.72 6.26 -10.20
CA VAL A 64 -13.41 6.77 -10.60
C VAL A 64 -12.86 7.79 -9.60
N GLY A 65 -13.70 8.70 -9.11
CA GLY A 65 -13.34 9.63 -8.04
C GLY A 65 -12.90 8.92 -6.77
N CYS A 66 -13.63 7.89 -6.35
CA CYS A 66 -13.24 7.04 -5.22
C CYS A 66 -11.89 6.33 -5.46
N PHE A 67 -11.60 5.87 -6.68
CA PHE A 67 -10.31 5.30 -7.01
C PHE A 67 -9.18 6.33 -6.91
N TYR A 68 -9.38 7.61 -7.25
CA TYR A 68 -8.33 8.62 -7.04
C TYR A 68 -8.01 8.87 -5.56
N CYS A 69 -8.98 8.68 -4.66
CA CYS A 69 -8.72 8.82 -3.22
C CYS A 69 -7.65 7.84 -2.73
N VAL A 70 -7.47 6.68 -3.37
CA VAL A 70 -6.48 5.65 -2.96
C VAL A 70 -5.04 6.18 -3.02
N GLU A 71 -4.77 7.17 -3.87
CA GLU A 71 -3.44 7.76 -4.07
C GLU A 71 -3.01 8.64 -2.88
N LEU A 72 -3.96 9.13 -2.07
CA LEU A 72 -3.66 10.00 -0.92
C LEU A 72 -2.78 9.33 0.14
N SER A 73 -2.80 8.00 0.21
CA SER A 73 -1.95 7.22 1.12
C SER A 73 -0.52 6.99 0.57
N GLY A 74 -0.29 7.24 -0.72
CA GLY A 74 1.01 7.11 -1.40
C GLY A 74 2.14 7.93 -0.76
N PRO A 75 1.94 9.22 -0.47
CA PRO A 75 2.95 10.04 0.21
C PRO A 75 3.44 9.45 1.53
N PHE A 76 2.55 8.94 2.39
CA PHE A 76 2.90 8.40 3.71
C PHE A 76 3.61 7.04 3.62
N THR A 77 3.17 6.17 2.70
CA THR A 77 3.81 4.88 2.45
C THR A 77 5.22 5.06 1.87
N ASN A 78 5.40 5.99 0.94
CA ASN A 78 6.72 6.31 0.39
C ASN A 78 7.63 6.99 1.43
N MET A 79 7.10 7.93 2.21
CA MET A 79 7.86 8.59 3.29
C MET A 79 8.38 7.58 4.33
N ARG A 80 7.59 6.54 4.64
CA ARG A 80 8.01 5.47 5.55
C ARG A 80 9.27 4.76 5.04
N VAL A 81 9.31 4.44 3.74
CA VAL A 81 10.47 3.81 3.10
C VAL A 81 11.67 4.74 3.11
N VAL A 82 11.48 6.01 2.76
CA VAL A 82 12.57 7.02 2.77
C VAL A 82 13.18 7.15 4.17
N LEU A 83 12.36 7.35 5.20
CA LEU A 83 12.82 7.46 6.59
C LEU A 83 13.53 6.18 7.07
N SER A 84 13.04 5.01 6.65
CA SER A 84 13.68 3.72 6.91
C SER A 84 15.08 3.63 6.28
N ARG A 85 15.21 4.03 5.01
CA ARG A 85 16.49 4.03 4.27
C ARG A 85 17.49 5.04 4.81
N LEU A 86 17.03 6.16 5.34
CA LEU A 86 17.86 7.17 6.02
C LEU A 86 18.29 6.76 7.44
N GLY A 87 17.91 5.56 7.92
CA GLY A 87 18.24 5.09 9.27
C GLY A 87 17.47 5.80 10.39
N LEU A 88 16.41 6.55 10.07
CA LEU A 88 15.65 7.36 11.01
C LEU A 88 14.52 6.59 11.71
N LYS A 89 14.64 5.26 11.81
CA LYS A 89 13.60 4.37 12.36
C LYS A 89 13.29 4.61 13.84
N THR A 90 14.22 5.20 14.59
CA THR A 90 14.06 5.49 16.03
C THR A 90 13.45 6.87 16.28
N THR A 91 13.23 7.68 15.23
CA THR A 91 12.71 9.04 15.38
C THR A 91 11.20 9.08 15.64
N ARG A 92 10.74 10.11 16.35
CA ARG A 92 9.29 10.38 16.52
C ARG A 92 8.59 10.59 15.19
N TRP A 93 9.28 11.19 14.20
CA TRP A 93 8.77 11.38 12.85
C TRP A 93 8.44 10.06 12.14
N TYR A 94 9.28 9.04 12.32
CA TYR A 94 9.02 7.70 11.78
C TYR A 94 7.76 7.06 12.39
N ALA A 95 7.55 7.24 13.70
CA ALA A 95 6.35 6.75 14.38
C ALA A 95 5.09 7.51 13.94
N ILE A 96 5.13 8.84 13.91
CA ILE A 96 4.00 9.68 13.48
C ILE A 96 3.62 9.36 12.02
N ASN A 97 4.59 9.30 11.11
CA ASN A 97 4.34 8.91 9.72
C ASN A 97 3.74 7.50 9.63
N GLY A 98 4.19 6.56 10.47
CA GLY A 98 3.61 5.21 10.53
C GLY A 98 2.12 5.21 10.91
N ILE A 99 1.73 6.02 11.89
CA ILE A 99 0.32 6.16 12.29
C ILE A 99 -0.50 6.81 11.16
N LEU A 100 0.01 7.92 10.59
CA LEU A 100 -0.65 8.60 9.46
C LEU A 100 -0.81 7.67 8.25
N MET A 101 0.22 6.87 7.96
CA MET A 101 0.18 5.85 6.92
C MET A 101 -0.94 4.84 7.17
N ILE A 102 -1.06 4.29 8.38
CA ILE A 102 -2.12 3.31 8.70
C ILE A 102 -3.51 3.93 8.56
N ILE A 103 -3.72 5.13 9.10
CA ILE A 103 -5.02 5.82 9.05
C ILE A 103 -5.43 6.10 7.60
N THR A 104 -4.53 6.74 6.84
CA THR A 104 -4.81 7.09 5.44
C THR A 104 -4.96 5.86 4.57
N PHE A 105 -4.17 4.81 4.79
CA PHE A 105 -4.32 3.55 4.07
C PHE A 105 -5.67 2.89 4.37
N ALA A 106 -6.09 2.82 5.64
CA ALA A 106 -7.38 2.24 6.01
C ALA A 106 -8.55 3.02 5.37
N LEU A 107 -8.58 4.34 5.52
CA LEU A 107 -9.68 5.17 5.03
C LEU A 107 -9.72 5.20 3.49
N CYS A 108 -8.59 5.50 2.87
CA CYS A 108 -8.53 5.77 1.44
C CYS A 108 -8.41 4.51 0.58
N ARG A 109 -7.96 3.37 1.12
CA ARG A 109 -7.77 2.12 0.32
C ARG A 109 -8.66 0.96 0.75
N VAL A 110 -9.19 0.96 1.96
CA VAL A 110 -10.03 -0.15 2.45
C VAL A 110 -11.47 0.30 2.64
N VAL A 111 -11.71 1.37 3.41
CA VAL A 111 -13.06 1.88 3.72
C VAL A 111 -13.73 2.53 2.51
N ILE A 112 -12.96 3.10 1.58
CA ILE A 112 -13.52 3.74 0.38
C ILE A 112 -14.34 2.76 -0.48
N PHE A 113 -13.96 1.48 -0.53
CA PHE A 113 -14.66 0.46 -1.32
C PHE A 113 -16.08 0.19 -0.79
N PRO A 114 -16.30 -0.24 0.46
CA PRO A 114 -17.66 -0.43 0.98
C PRO A 114 -18.45 0.89 1.00
N TYR A 115 -17.80 2.03 1.27
CA TYR A 115 -18.45 3.34 1.19
C TYR A 115 -18.99 3.64 -0.22
N MET A 116 -18.22 3.34 -1.26
CA MET A 116 -18.63 3.52 -2.65
C MET A 116 -19.88 2.71 -3.00
N TYR A 117 -19.97 1.44 -2.59
CA TYR A 117 -21.18 0.63 -2.80
C TYR A 117 -22.37 1.14 -1.97
N PHE A 118 -22.13 1.56 -0.73
CA PHE A 118 -23.16 2.12 0.15
C PHE A 118 -23.74 3.42 -0.42
N ALA A 119 -22.89 4.39 -0.76
CA ALA A 119 -23.30 5.68 -1.32
C ALA A 119 -24.10 5.51 -2.62
N TYR A 120 -23.66 4.59 -3.49
CA TYR A 120 -24.41 4.24 -4.70
C TYR A 120 -25.78 3.62 -4.37
N GLY A 121 -25.85 2.70 -3.42
CA GLY A 121 -27.11 2.11 -2.97
C GLY A 121 -28.09 3.15 -2.43
N THR A 122 -27.61 4.06 -1.58
CA THR A 122 -28.43 5.15 -1.02
C THR A 122 -28.93 6.14 -2.06
N GLN A 123 -28.16 6.40 -3.13
CA GLN A 123 -28.55 7.33 -4.17
C GLN A 123 -29.71 6.80 -5.04
N PHE A 124 -29.84 5.48 -5.14
CA PHE A 124 -30.82 4.81 -6.00
C PHE A 124 -31.85 3.99 -5.21
N ASP A 125 -31.91 4.15 -3.88
CA ASP A 125 -32.78 3.41 -2.96
C ASP A 125 -32.69 1.88 -3.14
N MET A 126 -31.48 1.36 -3.31
CA MET A 126 -31.21 -0.07 -3.49
C MET A 126 -30.46 -0.66 -2.29
N ASP A 127 -30.79 -1.91 -1.97
CA ASP A 127 -30.02 -2.69 -1.02
C ASP A 127 -28.64 -3.08 -1.60
N ILE A 128 -27.65 -3.32 -0.73
CA ILE A 128 -26.26 -3.62 -1.12
C ILE A 128 -26.18 -4.83 -2.07
N PHE A 129 -27.00 -5.86 -1.84
CA PHE A 129 -27.04 -7.04 -2.72
C PHE A 129 -27.59 -6.70 -4.12
N GLN A 130 -28.51 -5.75 -4.22
CA GLN A 130 -29.05 -5.30 -5.50
C GLN A 130 -28.03 -4.43 -6.24
N VAL A 131 -27.28 -3.59 -5.51
CA VAL A 131 -26.17 -2.82 -6.06
C VAL A 131 -25.12 -3.74 -6.70
N MET A 132 -24.71 -4.81 -6.01
CA MET A 132 -23.74 -5.77 -6.56
C MET A 132 -24.25 -6.47 -7.82
N LYS A 133 -25.56 -6.73 -7.94
CA LYS A 133 -26.16 -7.32 -9.15
C LYS A 133 -26.29 -6.32 -10.30
N LYS A 134 -26.51 -5.05 -9.99
CA LYS A 134 -26.67 -3.97 -10.99
C LYS A 134 -25.35 -3.54 -11.59
N ILE A 135 -24.29 -3.50 -10.77
CA ILE A 135 -22.94 -3.17 -11.24
C ILE A 135 -22.40 -4.36 -12.05
N PRO A 136 -21.83 -4.14 -13.25
CA PRO A 136 -21.27 -5.21 -14.05
C PRO A 136 -20.27 -6.07 -13.26
N LEU A 137 -20.34 -7.39 -13.45
CA LEU A 137 -19.51 -8.34 -12.68
C LEU A 137 -18.01 -8.02 -12.79
N HIS A 138 -17.54 -7.57 -13.96
CA HIS A 138 -16.14 -7.20 -14.16
C HIS A 138 -15.70 -6.02 -13.28
N CYS A 139 -16.57 -5.04 -13.02
CA CYS A 139 -16.28 -3.93 -12.11
C CYS A 139 -16.18 -4.38 -10.65
N ASN A 140 -17.07 -5.29 -10.23
CA ASN A 140 -17.03 -5.88 -8.89
C ASN A 140 -15.78 -6.73 -8.69
N LEU A 141 -15.45 -7.57 -9.68
CA LEU A 141 -14.22 -8.38 -9.66
C LEU A 141 -12.97 -7.51 -9.67
N GLY A 142 -12.94 -6.43 -10.46
CA GLY A 142 -11.85 -5.47 -10.47
C GLY A 142 -11.68 -4.80 -9.11
N SER A 143 -12.77 -4.34 -8.50
CA SER A 143 -12.78 -3.74 -7.17
C SER A 143 -12.28 -4.72 -6.10
N LEU A 144 -12.71 -5.99 -6.15
CA LEU A 144 -12.26 -7.03 -5.24
C LEU A 144 -10.77 -7.35 -5.42
N MET A 145 -10.31 -7.46 -6.67
CA MET A 145 -8.90 -7.69 -6.99
C MET A 145 -8.01 -6.57 -6.48
N VAL A 146 -8.47 -5.32 -6.51
CA VAL A 146 -7.76 -4.18 -5.92
C VAL A 146 -7.84 -4.23 -4.40
N LEU A 147 -8.99 -4.52 -3.79
CA LEU A 147 -9.20 -4.48 -2.34
C LEU A 147 -8.44 -5.57 -1.56
N LEU A 148 -8.36 -6.80 -2.09
CA LEU A 148 -7.77 -7.94 -1.39
C LEU A 148 -6.30 -7.72 -0.96
N PRO A 149 -5.38 -7.28 -1.85
CA PRO A 149 -4.03 -6.85 -1.48
C PRO A 149 -4.01 -5.80 -0.37
N GLN A 150 -4.93 -4.83 -0.43
CA GLN A 150 -4.96 -3.71 0.51
C GLN A 150 -5.34 -4.19 1.90
N ILE A 151 -6.33 -5.07 2.03
CA ILE A 151 -6.68 -5.70 3.32
C ILE A 151 -5.48 -6.47 3.88
N HIS A 152 -4.79 -7.23 3.04
CA HIS A 152 -3.60 -7.98 3.45
C HIS A 152 -2.50 -7.05 3.99
N TRP A 153 -2.17 -5.97 3.27
CA TRP A 153 -1.17 -5.00 3.71
C TRP A 153 -1.59 -4.22 4.95
N LEU A 154 -2.86 -3.82 5.06
CA LEU A 154 -3.36 -3.15 6.26
C LEU A 154 -3.19 -4.06 7.50
N ARG A 155 -3.49 -5.36 7.37
CA ARG A 155 -3.25 -6.33 8.44
C ARG A 155 -1.78 -6.36 8.84
N LEU A 156 -0.85 -6.41 7.89
CA LEU A 156 0.59 -6.40 8.18
C LEU A 156 1.03 -5.11 8.88
N MET A 157 0.53 -3.95 8.43
CA MET A 157 0.85 -2.66 9.05
C MET A 157 0.36 -2.57 10.50
N VAL A 158 -0.88 -3.03 10.76
CA VAL A 158 -1.46 -3.06 12.11
C VAL A 158 -0.69 -4.03 13.01
N LEU A 159 -0.35 -5.23 12.52
CA LEU A 159 0.46 -6.19 13.27
C LEU A 159 1.85 -5.63 13.60
N GLY A 160 2.48 -4.93 12.65
CA GLY A 160 3.75 -4.24 12.86
C GLY A 160 3.64 -3.15 13.94
N ALA A 161 2.59 -2.33 13.90
CA ALA A 161 2.34 -1.31 14.92
C ALA A 161 2.11 -1.93 16.32
N LEU A 162 1.29 -2.97 16.41
CA LEU A 162 1.02 -3.68 17.68
C LEU A 162 2.29 -4.32 18.25
N LYS A 163 3.17 -4.86 17.41
CA LYS A 163 4.46 -5.41 17.84
C LYS A 163 5.34 -4.34 18.49
N ILE A 164 5.39 -3.14 17.90
CA ILE A 164 6.13 -1.99 18.45
C ILE A 164 5.51 -1.52 19.77
N SER A 165 4.17 -1.44 19.85
CA SER A 165 3.47 -1.04 21.07
C SER A 165 3.65 -2.03 22.24
N ARG A 166 3.91 -3.31 21.96
CA ARG A 166 4.15 -4.35 22.97
C ARG A 166 5.61 -4.43 23.45
N GLY A 167 6.47 -3.48 23.05
CA GLY A 167 7.85 -3.41 23.54
C GLY A 167 8.84 -4.37 22.85
N ALA A 168 8.47 -4.97 21.72
CA ALA A 168 9.43 -5.72 20.92
C ALA A 168 10.39 -4.75 20.21
N SER A 169 11.69 -5.04 20.27
CA SER A 169 12.74 -4.23 19.64
C SER A 169 12.51 -4.10 18.12
N LEU A 170 12.74 -2.90 17.57
CA LEU A 170 12.56 -2.53 16.15
C LEU A 170 13.32 -3.44 15.17
N THR A 171 14.32 -4.19 15.65
CA THR A 171 15.15 -5.12 14.88
C THR A 171 14.40 -6.35 14.38
N ASP A 172 13.38 -6.83 15.09
CA ASP A 172 12.72 -8.10 14.75
C ASP A 172 11.48 -7.92 13.85
N ALA A 173 11.04 -6.67 13.61
CA ALA A 173 9.81 -6.38 12.87
C ALA A 173 10.02 -6.33 11.36
N ASP A 174 11.22 -5.96 10.90
CA ASP A 174 11.51 -5.74 9.48
C ASP A 174 11.83 -7.03 8.71
N GLU A 175 12.29 -8.11 9.37
CA GLU A 175 12.65 -9.37 8.69
C GLU A 175 11.46 -10.07 8.00
N LYS A 176 10.22 -9.72 8.36
CA LYS A 176 9.00 -10.30 7.77
C LYS A 176 8.23 -9.38 6.81
N ILE A 177 8.69 -8.14 6.61
CA ILE A 177 7.94 -7.13 5.83
C ILE A 177 8.58 -6.88 4.43
N ASP A 178 9.79 -7.40 4.18
CA ASP A 178 10.48 -7.31 2.88
C ASP A 178 10.31 -8.55 1.98
#